data_AF-A0A163U5M5-F1
#
_entry.id   AF-A0A163U5M5-F1
#
_cell.length_a   1.000
_cell.length_b   1.000
_cell.length_c   1.000
_cell.angle_alpha   90.00
_cell.angle_beta   90.00
_cell.angle_gamma   90.00
#
_symmetry.space_group_name_H-M   'P 1'
#
loop_
_entity.id
_entity.type
_entity.pdbx_description
1 polymer ?
#
loop_
_entity_poly.entity_id
_entity_poly.type
_entity_poly.pdbx_seq_one_letter_code
_entity_poly.pdbx_strand_id
1 'polypeptide(L)'
;MTADQIRSFVLRYLEAEQCDIMEKHPAYVTVKLSPSADKDLNHRPYYWSFVERTGVTPETMTCTFVFDPEAYRELQPHGPPGGLQPGVSTAAPGITGTAGTPPGGPPAGTAAQPGTPPGGPQPPQGDSILGRYFGFVPTSFTARIPRDEVTYGSRRLEQLFAAVRSKGKYVRLFEQHVPEQPRRTATVPYDSWLAVNYKVELACDMKRSEIHSLGIQLQTGVIRERFMDWIAPLTFTPQLPAHVYITPDRIALPRAVLYLEEHLESKLARYDHRWAKEAQLRLADEQARIRDYYEALLKTAEPDQRPDIEAQYAGRAREIEWQYRPRIRISAINCGLFHVSSAKPPAY
;
A
#
# COMPACT_ATOMS: atom_id res chain seq x y z
N MET A 1 -14.17 -7.44 3.34
CA MET A 1 -14.19 -6.34 4.32
C MET A 1 -15.53 -5.64 4.21
N THR A 2 -16.21 -5.39 5.31
CA THR A 2 -17.47 -4.60 5.33
C THR A 2 -17.17 -3.10 5.26
N ALA A 3 -18.17 -2.27 4.93
CA ALA A 3 -18.02 -0.81 4.89
C ALA A 3 -17.54 -0.24 6.24
N ASP A 4 -18.06 -0.77 7.36
CA ASP A 4 -17.62 -0.39 8.70
C ASP A 4 -16.14 -0.71 8.95
N GLN A 5 -15.68 -1.89 8.52
CA GLN A 5 -14.27 -2.27 8.65
C GLN A 5 -13.36 -1.34 7.83
N ILE A 6 -13.79 -0.94 6.64
CA ILE A 6 -13.07 -0.01 5.78
C ILE A 6 -13.01 1.37 6.46
N ARG A 7 -14.15 1.87 6.95
CA ARG A 7 -14.22 3.14 7.68
C ARG A 7 -13.32 3.15 8.91
N SER A 8 -13.39 2.12 9.76
CA SER A 8 -12.51 1.97 10.93
C SER A 8 -11.04 1.86 10.54
N PHE A 9 -10.72 1.24 9.40
CA PHE A 9 -9.36 1.21 8.89
C PHE A 9 -8.87 2.60 8.45
N VAL A 10 -9.66 3.32 7.64
CA VAL A 10 -9.30 4.66 7.15
C VAL A 10 -9.15 5.64 8.30
N LEU A 11 -10.07 5.65 9.27
CA LEU A 11 -9.98 6.54 10.43
C LEU A 11 -8.71 6.29 11.23
N ARG A 12 -8.36 5.02 11.50
CA ARG A 12 -7.10 4.68 12.19
C ARG A 12 -5.87 5.14 11.42
N TYR A 13 -5.87 5.03 10.10
CA TYR A 13 -4.79 5.54 9.26
C TYR A 13 -4.67 7.07 9.39
N LEU A 14 -5.78 7.79 9.25
CA LEU A 14 -5.79 9.26 9.33
C LEU A 14 -5.33 9.76 10.71
N GLU A 15 -5.76 9.09 11.79
CA GLU A 15 -5.32 9.38 13.15
C GLU A 15 -3.82 9.09 13.33
N ALA A 16 -3.33 7.95 12.83
CA ALA A 16 -1.91 7.59 12.91
C ALA A 16 -1.00 8.55 12.12
N GLU A 17 -1.48 9.06 10.98
CA GLU A 17 -0.79 10.06 10.16
C GLU A 17 -0.93 11.49 10.69
N GLN A 18 -1.64 11.69 11.80
CA GLN A 18 -1.92 13.00 12.40
C GLN A 18 -2.59 13.97 11.41
N CYS A 19 -3.49 13.44 10.57
CA CYS A 19 -4.30 14.26 9.68
C CYS A 19 -5.36 15.03 10.48
N ASP A 20 -5.71 16.23 10.04
CA ASP A 20 -6.67 17.10 10.71
C ASP A 20 -8.10 16.80 10.24
N ILE A 21 -8.88 16.12 11.08
CA ILE A 21 -10.25 15.69 10.76
C ILE A 21 -11.18 16.89 10.90
N MET A 22 -11.64 17.39 9.76
CA MET A 22 -12.53 18.55 9.69
C MET A 22 -13.99 18.16 9.93
N GLU A 23 -14.41 17.04 9.33
CA GLU A 23 -15.80 16.58 9.39
C GLU A 23 -15.86 15.06 9.42
N LYS A 24 -16.68 14.50 10.32
CA LYS A 24 -16.82 13.05 10.52
C LYS A 24 -18.29 12.67 10.45
N HIS A 25 -18.66 11.91 9.43
CA HIS A 25 -19.99 11.34 9.23
C HIS A 25 -19.91 9.81 9.15
N PRO A 26 -21.00 9.05 9.40
CA PRO A 26 -21.04 7.61 9.12
C PRO A 26 -20.74 7.28 7.65
N ALA A 27 -21.28 8.07 6.72
CA ALA A 27 -21.13 7.86 5.27
C ALA A 27 -19.83 8.42 4.65
N TYR A 28 -19.18 9.42 5.28
CA TYR A 28 -17.97 10.06 4.76
C TYR A 28 -17.12 10.71 5.85
N VAL A 29 -15.87 11.03 5.54
CA VAL A 29 -14.99 11.84 6.38
C VAL A 29 -14.25 12.86 5.51
N THR A 30 -14.24 14.12 5.92
CA THR A 30 -13.46 15.18 5.28
C THR A 30 -12.29 15.54 6.18
N VAL A 31 -11.08 15.50 5.62
CA VAL A 31 -9.83 15.62 6.37
C VAL A 31 -8.83 16.46 5.60
N LYS A 32 -8.08 17.30 6.30
CA LYS A 32 -6.89 17.94 5.77
C LYS A 32 -5.71 16.99 6.02
N LEU A 33 -5.09 16.52 4.94
CA LEU A 33 -4.03 15.53 5.03
C LEU A 33 -2.77 16.09 5.68
N SER A 34 -2.02 15.26 6.38
CA SER A 34 -0.67 15.59 6.82
C SER A 34 0.31 15.60 5.64
N PRO A 35 1.50 16.23 5.75
CA PRO A 35 2.51 16.21 4.70
C PRO A 35 2.90 14.80 4.25
N SER A 36 2.98 13.85 5.19
CA SER A 36 3.30 12.46 4.85
C SER A 36 2.16 11.77 4.12
N ALA A 37 0.90 11.95 4.57
CA ALA A 37 -0.26 11.34 3.92
C ALA A 37 -0.51 11.92 2.52
N ASP A 38 -0.30 13.22 2.31
CA ASP A 38 -0.48 13.86 0.99
C ASP A 38 0.54 13.36 -0.04
N LYS A 39 1.80 13.14 0.38
CA LYS A 39 2.84 12.51 -0.47
C LYS A 39 2.43 11.13 -0.93
N ASP A 40 1.91 10.31 -0.02
CA ASP A 40 1.56 8.92 -0.29
C ASP A 40 0.28 8.78 -1.14
N LEU A 41 -0.70 9.67 -0.94
CA LEU A 41 -2.03 9.53 -1.54
C LEU A 41 -2.20 10.35 -2.83
N ASN A 42 -1.71 11.58 -2.89
CA ASN A 42 -2.06 12.50 -3.97
C ASN A 42 -1.02 12.60 -5.10
N HIS A 43 0.12 11.92 -4.96
CA HIS A 43 1.17 11.81 -5.98
C HIS A 43 1.47 13.17 -6.67
N ARG A 44 1.92 14.15 -5.88
CA ARG A 44 2.27 15.52 -6.33
C ARG A 44 3.80 15.75 -6.32
N PRO A 45 4.60 15.03 -7.12
CA PRO A 45 6.06 15.05 -7.01
C PRO A 45 6.69 16.42 -7.26
N TYR A 46 6.15 17.19 -8.22
CA TYR A 46 6.66 18.54 -8.52
C TYR A 46 6.43 19.52 -7.37
N TYR A 47 5.25 19.45 -6.72
CA TYR A 47 4.94 20.27 -5.56
C TYR A 47 5.88 19.96 -4.39
N TRP A 48 6.03 18.67 -4.07
CA TRP A 48 6.89 18.24 -2.96
C TRP A 48 8.36 18.54 -3.23
N SER A 49 8.85 18.35 -4.45
CA SER A 49 10.21 18.73 -4.84
C SER A 49 10.45 20.24 -4.68
N PHE A 50 9.47 21.08 -5.04
CA PHE A 50 9.57 22.53 -4.84
C PHE A 50 9.61 22.89 -3.34
N VAL A 51 8.67 22.35 -2.55
CA VAL A 51 8.59 22.59 -1.10
C VAL A 51 9.89 22.17 -0.41
N GLU A 52 10.42 20.99 -0.72
CA GLU A 52 11.67 20.48 -0.14
C GLU A 52 12.88 21.31 -0.54
N ARG A 53 12.94 21.79 -1.79
CA ARG A 53 14.06 22.61 -2.27
C ARG A 53 14.03 24.03 -1.71
N THR A 54 12.85 24.58 -1.47
CA THR A 54 12.66 25.98 -1.04
C THR A 54 12.49 26.12 0.47
N GLY A 55 12.21 25.03 1.19
CA GLY A 55 11.98 25.06 2.64
C GLY A 55 10.69 25.77 3.05
N VAL A 56 9.77 26.00 2.11
CA VAL A 56 8.49 26.67 2.37
C VAL A 56 7.56 25.76 3.18
N THR A 57 6.70 26.34 4.01
CA THR A 57 5.68 25.59 4.77
C THR A 57 4.75 24.83 3.80
N PRO A 58 4.59 23.50 3.97
CA PRO A 58 3.73 22.72 3.08
C PRO A 58 2.25 23.07 3.24
N GLU A 59 1.57 23.15 2.10
CA GLU A 59 0.13 23.29 1.89
C GLU A 59 -0.40 21.96 1.35
N THR A 60 -0.98 21.18 2.25
CA THR A 60 -1.51 19.85 1.99
C THR A 60 -2.97 19.91 1.49
N MET A 61 -3.40 18.89 0.76
CA MET A 61 -4.76 18.84 0.24
C MET A 61 -5.77 18.45 1.32
N THR A 62 -6.97 19.03 1.22
CA THR A 62 -8.16 18.53 1.90
C THR A 62 -8.86 17.54 1.00
N CYS A 63 -9.20 16.35 1.52
CA CYS A 63 -9.89 15.29 0.78
C CYS A 63 -11.13 14.81 1.54
N THR A 64 -12.15 14.39 0.80
CA THR A 64 -13.34 13.72 1.35
C THR A 64 -13.33 12.25 0.95
N PHE A 65 -13.29 11.36 1.94
CA PHE A 65 -13.40 9.91 1.76
C PHE A 65 -14.83 9.47 1.99
N VAL A 66 -15.46 8.88 0.98
CA VAL A 66 -16.86 8.44 1.01
C VAL A 66 -16.92 6.93 1.16
N PHE A 67 -17.51 6.44 2.25
CA PHE A 67 -17.66 5.00 2.54
C PHE A 67 -18.98 4.43 2.05
N ASP A 68 -20.01 5.28 2.01
CA ASP A 68 -21.34 4.96 1.50
C ASP A 68 -21.74 6.00 0.44
N PRO A 69 -21.57 5.68 -0.86
CA PRO A 69 -21.91 6.61 -1.94
C PRO A 69 -23.39 6.97 -2.01
N GLU A 70 -24.29 6.07 -1.60
CA GLU A 70 -25.74 6.30 -1.67
C GLU A 70 -26.17 7.28 -0.57
N ALA A 71 -25.83 6.97 0.68
CA ALA A 71 -26.11 7.86 1.80
C ALA A 71 -25.44 9.24 1.62
N TYR A 72 -24.23 9.29 1.06
CA TYR A 72 -23.56 10.56 0.78
C TYR A 72 -24.26 11.39 -0.32
N ARG A 73 -24.88 10.72 -1.31
CA ARG A 73 -25.63 11.40 -2.37
C ARG A 73 -26.92 12.00 -1.85
N GLU A 74 -27.62 11.32 -0.94
CA GLU A 74 -28.85 11.83 -0.30
C GLU A 74 -28.59 13.04 0.60
N LEU A 75 -27.41 13.10 1.23
CA LEU A 75 -26.99 14.23 2.05
C LEU A 75 -26.58 15.46 1.25
N GLN A 76 -26.37 15.32 -0.07
CA GLN A 76 -26.11 16.46 -0.94
C GLN A 76 -27.43 17.04 -1.47
N PRO A 77 -27.79 18.29 -1.12
CA PRO A 77 -28.93 18.93 -1.75
C PRO A 77 -28.64 19.08 -3.25
N HIS A 78 -29.59 18.66 -4.10
CA HIS A 78 -29.52 18.71 -5.56
C HIS A 78 -28.86 19.99 -6.09
N GLY A 79 -27.60 19.92 -6.52
CA GLY A 79 -27.03 20.83 -7.51
C GLY A 79 -27.57 20.46 -8.90
N PRO A 80 -27.73 21.41 -9.84
CA PRO A 80 -28.44 21.17 -11.10
C PRO A 80 -27.79 20.05 -11.93
N PRO A 81 -28.58 19.26 -12.67
CA PRO A 81 -28.09 18.12 -13.44
C PRO A 81 -27.45 18.63 -14.74
N GLY A 82 -26.22 18.20 -15.05
CA GLY A 82 -25.67 18.39 -16.38
C GLY A 82 -24.16 18.54 -16.43
N GLY A 83 -23.48 17.45 -16.80
CA GLY A 83 -22.09 17.46 -17.19
C GLY A 83 -21.52 16.05 -17.19
N LEU A 84 -21.78 15.30 -18.27
CA LEU A 84 -21.02 14.10 -18.59
C LEU A 84 -19.52 14.42 -18.47
N GLN A 85 -18.81 13.63 -17.67
CA GLN A 85 -17.35 13.64 -17.66
C GLN A 85 -16.86 13.18 -19.04
N PRO A 86 -16.02 13.94 -19.77
CA PRO A 86 -15.26 13.36 -20.86
C PRO A 86 -14.26 12.38 -20.24
N GLY A 87 -14.34 11.11 -20.64
CA GLY A 87 -13.35 10.11 -20.28
C GLY A 87 -11.96 10.61 -20.62
N VAL A 88 -11.00 10.37 -19.72
CA VAL A 88 -9.59 10.60 -19.99
C VAL A 88 -9.15 9.56 -21.02
N SER A 89 -9.34 9.88 -22.31
CA SER A 89 -8.70 9.18 -23.41
C SER A 89 -7.20 9.46 -23.33
N THR A 90 -6.44 8.45 -22.91
CA THR A 90 -4.99 8.38 -23.13
C THR A 90 -4.73 8.17 -24.62
N ALA A 91 -4.67 9.27 -25.38
CA ALA A 91 -4.13 9.28 -26.72
C ALA A 91 -2.94 10.24 -26.75
N ALA A 92 -1.74 9.68 -26.88
CA ALA A 92 -0.53 10.43 -27.15
C ALA A 92 -0.60 11.02 -28.57
N PRO A 93 -0.17 12.27 -28.80
CA PRO A 93 0.14 12.73 -30.14
C PRO A 93 1.65 12.63 -30.41
N GLY A 94 2.03 11.77 -31.36
CA GLY A 94 3.04 12.18 -32.35
C GLY A 94 2.42 13.29 -33.23
N ILE A 95 3.14 14.13 -33.97
CA ILE A 95 4.13 13.81 -35.00
C ILE A 95 4.87 15.13 -35.35
N THR A 96 6.12 14.97 -35.74
CA THR A 96 7.11 15.84 -36.44
C THR A 96 6.75 17.24 -36.95
N GLY A 97 7.64 18.18 -36.57
CA GLY A 97 8.33 19.26 -37.32
C GLY A 97 7.76 19.91 -38.59
N THR A 98 7.81 21.25 -38.62
CA THR A 98 8.65 22.04 -39.57
C THR A 98 8.69 23.51 -39.12
N ALA A 99 9.72 24.21 -39.61
CA ALA A 99 10.27 25.49 -39.15
C ALA A 99 9.52 26.75 -39.63
N GLY A 100 9.76 27.89 -38.97
CA GLY A 100 9.35 29.22 -39.44
C GLY A 100 9.60 30.35 -38.44
N THR A 101 10.61 31.16 -38.73
CA THR A 101 11.25 32.28 -38.01
C THR A 101 10.31 33.49 -37.72
N PRO A 102 10.59 34.36 -36.72
CA PRO A 102 9.77 35.54 -36.31
C PRO A 102 10.19 36.80 -37.11
N PRO A 103 9.53 38.00 -37.06
CA PRO A 103 9.49 38.89 -35.86
C PRO A 103 8.34 39.93 -35.77
N GLY A 104 8.30 40.70 -34.67
CA GLY A 104 8.07 42.17 -34.76
C GLY A 104 6.80 42.78 -34.15
N GLY A 105 6.97 43.51 -33.04
CA GLY A 105 6.46 44.89 -32.83
C GLY A 105 4.97 45.11 -32.48
N PRO A 106 4.65 45.97 -31.48
CA PRO A 106 3.26 46.31 -31.10
C PRO A 106 2.68 47.41 -32.00
N PRO A 107 1.35 47.66 -31.97
CA PRO A 107 0.94 48.88 -31.28
C PRO A 107 -0.42 48.83 -30.57
N ALA A 108 -0.62 49.88 -29.78
CA ALA A 108 -1.82 50.28 -29.07
C ALA A 108 -3.05 50.50 -29.98
N GLY A 109 -4.23 50.38 -29.38
CA GLY A 109 -5.50 50.72 -30.03
C GLY A 109 -6.68 50.56 -29.09
N THR A 110 -6.95 51.62 -28.32
CA THR A 110 -8.19 51.87 -27.57
C THR A 110 -9.44 51.68 -28.44
N ALA A 111 -10.38 50.84 -27.99
CA ALA A 111 -11.78 50.94 -28.34
C ALA A 111 -12.64 50.51 -27.15
N ALA A 112 -13.30 51.49 -26.54
CA ALA A 112 -14.27 51.32 -25.48
C ALA A 112 -15.59 50.74 -26.02
N GLN A 113 -16.20 49.82 -25.26
CA GLN A 113 -17.65 49.62 -25.26
C GLN A 113 -18.13 49.23 -23.84
N PRO A 114 -19.41 49.47 -23.52
CA PRO A 114 -19.78 50.14 -22.28
C PRO A 114 -20.32 49.19 -21.19
N GLY A 115 -20.10 49.64 -19.95
CA GLY A 115 -20.99 49.48 -18.79
C GLY A 115 -21.70 48.15 -18.57
N THR A 116 -21.13 47.31 -17.69
CA THR A 116 -21.88 46.32 -16.91
C THR A 116 -21.78 46.70 -15.42
N PRO A 117 -22.87 46.59 -14.63
CA PRO A 117 -23.01 47.22 -13.32
C PRO A 117 -22.15 46.54 -12.22
N PRO A 118 -21.90 47.23 -11.10
CA PRO A 118 -21.01 46.77 -10.05
C PRO A 118 -21.71 45.77 -9.12
N GLY A 119 -20.93 44.84 -8.57
CA GLY A 119 -21.27 44.21 -7.30
C GLY A 119 -21.84 42.80 -7.38
N GLY A 120 -20.94 41.83 -7.45
CA GLY A 120 -21.13 40.52 -6.83
C GLY A 120 -19.84 40.19 -6.07
N PRO A 121 -19.87 39.73 -4.80
CA PRO A 121 -18.67 39.40 -4.07
C PRO A 121 -17.97 38.23 -4.77
N GLN A 122 -16.81 38.52 -5.36
CA GLN A 122 -15.94 37.52 -5.94
C GLN A 122 -15.42 36.64 -4.79
N PRO A 123 -15.57 35.31 -4.84
CA PRO A 123 -15.06 34.43 -3.79
C PRO A 123 -13.54 34.62 -3.66
N PRO A 124 -12.97 34.52 -2.45
CA PRO A 124 -11.57 34.80 -2.21
C PRO A 124 -10.72 33.90 -3.12
N GLN A 125 -9.95 34.55 -4.00
CA GLN A 125 -8.96 33.88 -4.82
C GLN A 125 -7.92 33.29 -3.86
N GLY A 126 -7.90 31.95 -3.76
CA GLY A 126 -6.98 31.23 -2.90
C GLY A 126 -5.54 31.58 -3.26
N ASP A 127 -4.84 32.17 -2.30
CA ASP A 127 -3.49 32.67 -2.42
C ASP A 127 -2.49 31.49 -2.40
N SER A 128 -2.41 30.77 -3.53
CA SER A 128 -1.62 29.55 -3.64
C SER A 128 -0.12 29.89 -3.64
N ILE A 129 0.65 29.15 -2.84
CA ILE A 129 2.11 29.27 -2.72
C ILE A 129 2.79 29.31 -4.10
N LEU A 130 2.35 28.50 -5.07
CA LEU A 130 2.94 28.50 -6.42
C LEU A 130 2.66 29.82 -7.17
N GLY A 131 1.49 30.43 -6.99
CA GLY A 131 1.18 31.74 -7.57
C GLY A 131 2.02 32.87 -6.97
N ARG A 132 2.37 32.76 -5.68
CA ARG A 132 3.23 33.73 -4.99
C ARG A 132 4.67 33.73 -5.50
N TYR A 133 5.21 32.57 -5.89
CA TYR A 133 6.62 32.42 -6.29
C TYR A 133 6.84 32.35 -7.81
N PHE A 134 5.85 31.92 -8.61
CA PHE A 134 6.00 31.75 -10.07
C PHE A 134 5.18 32.74 -10.92
N GLY A 135 4.47 33.70 -10.31
CA GLY A 135 3.59 34.63 -11.03
C GLY A 135 2.25 34.01 -11.42
N PHE A 136 1.54 34.62 -12.38
CA PHE A 136 0.22 34.14 -12.83
C PHE A 136 0.33 32.75 -13.46
N VAL A 137 -0.02 31.72 -12.69
CA VAL A 137 -0.29 30.38 -13.20
C VAL A 137 -1.77 30.34 -13.58
N PRO A 138 -2.16 30.07 -14.84
CA PRO A 138 -3.55 30.02 -15.28
C PRO A 138 -4.21 28.73 -14.77
N THR A 139 -4.34 28.61 -13.47
CA THR A 139 -5.12 27.60 -12.78
C THR A 139 -5.75 28.28 -11.58
N SER A 140 -6.84 29.01 -11.81
CA SER A 140 -7.80 29.33 -10.77
C SER A 140 -8.43 28.03 -10.29
N PHE A 141 -7.75 27.33 -9.39
CA PHE A 141 -8.34 26.23 -8.65
C PHE A 141 -9.41 26.82 -7.75
N THR A 142 -10.67 26.85 -8.21
CA THR A 142 -11.75 26.64 -7.25
C THR A 142 -11.45 25.27 -6.65
N ALA A 143 -10.91 25.27 -5.42
CA ALA A 143 -10.45 24.07 -4.76
C ALA A 143 -11.67 23.20 -4.42
N ARG A 144 -12.20 22.50 -5.43
CA ARG A 144 -13.12 21.40 -5.22
C ARG A 144 -12.34 20.38 -4.42
N ILE A 145 -12.71 20.22 -3.15
CA ILE A 145 -12.19 19.18 -2.27
C ILE A 145 -12.33 17.86 -3.02
N PRO A 146 -11.23 17.18 -3.39
CA PRO A 146 -11.30 15.90 -4.08
C PRO A 146 -12.10 14.90 -3.25
N ARG A 147 -13.03 14.23 -3.91
CA ARG A 147 -13.92 13.24 -3.31
C ARG A 147 -13.52 11.88 -3.84
N ASP A 148 -13.20 10.96 -2.94
CA ASP A 148 -12.82 9.60 -3.28
C ASP A 148 -13.76 8.60 -2.62
N GLU A 149 -14.36 7.73 -3.43
CA GLU A 149 -15.13 6.60 -2.94
C GLU A 149 -14.19 5.50 -2.44
N VAL A 150 -14.35 5.12 -1.18
CA VAL A 150 -13.54 4.13 -0.49
C VAL A 150 -14.39 2.91 -0.20
N THR A 151 -14.63 2.13 -1.24
CA THR A 151 -15.29 0.82 -1.18
C THR A 151 -14.26 -0.29 -1.35
N TYR A 152 -14.67 -1.54 -1.09
CA TYR A 152 -13.78 -2.67 -1.29
C TYR A 152 -13.40 -2.81 -2.77
N GLY A 153 -12.11 -2.85 -3.09
CA GLY A 153 -11.60 -2.86 -4.46
C GLY A 153 -11.43 -1.47 -5.09
N SER A 154 -11.71 -0.37 -4.37
CA SER A 154 -11.43 0.96 -4.87
C SER A 154 -9.93 1.24 -4.89
N ARG A 155 -9.45 1.93 -5.93
CA ARG A 155 -8.03 2.32 -6.08
C ARG A 155 -7.54 3.10 -4.85
N ARG A 156 -8.39 3.95 -4.26
CA ARG A 156 -8.02 4.76 -3.09
C ARG A 156 -7.78 3.88 -1.87
N LEU A 157 -8.62 2.87 -1.65
CA LEU A 157 -8.42 1.91 -0.56
C LEU A 157 -7.12 1.11 -0.75
N GLU A 158 -6.82 0.70 -1.98
CA GLU A 158 -5.56 0.02 -2.30
C GLU A 158 -4.32 0.89 -2.04
N GLN A 159 -4.40 2.19 -2.36
CA GLN A 159 -3.34 3.16 -2.04
C GLN A 159 -3.12 3.27 -0.52
N LEU A 160 -4.20 3.35 0.26
CA LEU A 160 -4.10 3.36 1.73
C LEU A 160 -3.47 2.07 2.26
N PHE A 161 -3.85 0.90 1.74
CA PHE A 161 -3.19 -0.37 2.08
C PHE A 161 -1.71 -0.39 1.69
N ALA A 162 -1.35 0.17 0.53
CA ALA A 162 0.04 0.27 0.11
C ALA A 162 0.84 1.19 1.04
N ALA A 163 0.30 2.36 1.39
CA ALA A 163 0.93 3.31 2.31
C ALA A 163 1.18 2.68 3.68
N VAL A 164 0.15 2.07 4.29
CA VAL A 164 0.26 1.39 5.59
C VAL A 164 1.26 0.24 5.53
N ARG A 165 1.22 -0.60 4.49
CA ARG A 165 2.19 -1.69 4.34
C ARG A 165 3.61 -1.17 4.19
N SER A 166 3.82 -0.06 3.48
CA SER A 166 5.14 0.54 3.28
C SER A 166 5.73 1.07 4.58
N LYS A 167 4.92 1.79 5.36
CA LYS A 167 5.33 2.37 6.66
C LYS A 167 5.44 1.31 7.76
N GLY A 168 4.60 0.28 7.73
CA GLY A 168 4.57 -0.81 8.71
C GLY A 168 5.47 -2.01 8.38
N LYS A 169 6.44 -1.87 7.46
CA LYS A 169 7.34 -3.00 7.08
C LYS A 169 8.23 -3.44 8.24
N TYR A 170 8.76 -2.48 8.98
CA TYR A 170 9.67 -2.69 10.10
C TYR A 170 9.30 -1.76 11.25
N VAL A 171 9.14 -2.33 12.44
CA VAL A 171 8.83 -1.55 13.65
C VAL A 171 9.81 -1.88 14.76
N ARG A 172 10.05 -0.92 15.64
CA ARG A 172 10.73 -1.16 16.91
C ARG A 172 9.82 -0.64 18.01
N LEU A 173 9.42 -1.53 18.91
CA LEU A 173 8.38 -1.27 19.89
C LEU A 173 8.80 -1.79 21.26
N PHE A 174 8.40 -1.06 22.30
CA PHE A 174 8.68 -1.38 23.69
C PHE A 174 7.36 -1.58 24.43
N GLU A 175 7.22 -2.65 25.20
CA GLU A 175 6.07 -2.86 26.08
C GLU A 175 5.94 -1.64 27.00
N GLN A 176 4.76 -1.02 27.04
CA GLN A 176 4.51 0.12 27.89
C GLN A 176 4.62 -0.31 29.36
N HIS A 177 5.62 0.21 30.06
CA HIS A 177 5.74 0.02 31.49
C HIS A 177 4.92 1.07 32.23
N VAL A 178 3.81 0.66 32.85
CA VAL A 178 3.12 1.49 33.85
C VAL A 178 3.51 0.93 35.22
N PRO A 179 4.36 1.62 35.99
CA PRO A 179 4.73 1.15 37.32
C PRO A 179 3.48 1.11 38.20
N GLU A 180 3.17 -0.07 38.75
CA GLU A 180 2.02 -0.29 39.62
C GLU A 180 2.12 0.53 40.93
N GLN A 181 3.34 0.95 41.30
CA GLN A 181 3.60 1.85 42.42
C GLN A 181 4.67 2.89 42.05
N PRO A 182 4.45 4.20 42.33
CA PRO A 182 5.34 5.28 41.92
C PRO A 182 6.70 5.32 42.67
N ARG A 183 6.96 4.41 43.60
CA ARG A 183 8.14 4.43 44.49
C ARG A 183 9.14 3.29 44.28
N ARG A 184 8.97 2.43 43.27
CA ARG A 184 10.01 1.45 42.95
C ARG A 184 11.10 2.10 42.11
N THR A 185 12.29 2.22 42.69
CA THR A 185 13.54 2.62 42.01
C THR A 185 14.16 1.48 41.20
N ALA A 186 13.58 0.28 41.24
CA ALA A 186 14.08 -0.89 40.54
C ALA A 186 13.87 -0.74 39.03
N THR A 187 14.95 -0.86 38.26
CA THR A 187 14.90 -0.92 36.80
C THR A 187 14.48 -2.32 36.34
N VAL A 188 13.65 -2.39 35.31
CA VAL A 188 13.12 -3.66 34.79
C VAL A 188 13.89 -4.05 33.51
N PRO A 189 14.42 -5.29 33.43
CA PRO A 189 15.03 -5.81 32.20
C PRO A 189 13.97 -6.11 31.15
N TYR A 190 14.28 -5.74 29.90
CA TYR A 190 13.49 -6.11 28.72
C TYR A 190 14.32 -7.02 27.82
N ASP A 191 13.67 -8.07 27.33
CA ASP A 191 14.25 -8.98 26.34
C ASP A 191 13.82 -8.56 24.94
N SER A 192 14.77 -8.60 24.02
CA SER A 192 14.55 -8.29 22.61
C SER A 192 14.09 -9.53 21.83
N TRP A 193 12.97 -9.38 21.14
CA TRP A 193 12.38 -10.38 20.26
C TRP A 193 12.33 -9.85 18.83
N LEU A 194 12.94 -10.59 17.90
CA LEU A 194 12.72 -10.37 16.48
C LEU A 194 11.47 -11.14 16.07
N ALA A 195 10.43 -10.44 15.64
CA ALA A 195 9.23 -11.03 15.08
C ALA A 195 9.19 -10.85 13.57
N VAL A 196 8.79 -11.90 12.85
CA VAL A 196 8.58 -11.89 11.41
C VAL A 196 7.26 -12.59 11.10
N ASN A 197 6.42 -11.92 10.31
CA ASN A 197 5.20 -12.52 9.80
C ASN A 197 5.44 -13.02 8.38
N TYR A 198 5.44 -14.33 8.19
CA TYR A 198 5.62 -14.99 6.91
C TYR A 198 4.27 -15.31 6.27
N LYS A 199 4.13 -15.02 4.98
CA LYS A 199 3.08 -15.57 4.14
C LYS A 199 3.62 -16.83 3.46
N VAL A 200 2.97 -17.96 3.71
CA VAL A 200 3.27 -19.23 3.03
C VAL A 200 2.16 -19.51 2.05
N GLU A 201 2.50 -19.68 0.78
CA GLU A 201 1.56 -20.00 -0.28
C GLU A 201 1.94 -21.35 -0.90
N LEU A 202 1.10 -22.37 -0.70
CA LEU A 202 1.19 -23.65 -1.40
C LEU A 202 0.36 -23.53 -2.68
N ALA A 203 1.02 -23.56 -3.82
CA ALA A 203 0.41 -23.24 -5.11
C ALA A 203 0.69 -24.30 -6.18
N CYS A 204 -0.35 -24.66 -6.89
CA CYS A 204 -0.42 -25.43 -8.12
C CYS A 204 -1.65 -24.92 -8.90
N ASP A 205 -2.48 -25.84 -9.43
CA ASP A 205 -3.81 -25.55 -9.97
C ASP A 205 -4.74 -24.95 -8.90
N MET A 206 -4.51 -25.30 -7.63
CA MET A 206 -5.13 -24.68 -6.46
C MET A 206 -4.11 -23.89 -5.64
N LYS A 207 -4.59 -22.91 -4.87
CA LYS A 207 -3.74 -22.08 -4.00
C LYS A 207 -4.26 -22.07 -2.57
N ARG A 208 -3.41 -22.48 -1.63
CA ARG A 208 -3.62 -22.34 -0.18
C ARG A 208 -2.66 -21.28 0.36
N SER A 209 -3.17 -20.28 1.06
CA SER A 209 -2.37 -19.21 1.66
C SER A 209 -2.51 -19.23 3.18
N GLU A 210 -1.38 -19.15 3.87
CA GLU A 210 -1.29 -19.14 5.33
C GLU A 210 -0.40 -18.00 5.80
N ILE A 211 -0.64 -17.53 7.02
CA ILE A 211 0.20 -16.55 7.69
C ILE A 211 0.79 -17.20 8.93
N HIS A 212 2.12 -17.20 9.02
CA HIS A 212 2.88 -17.72 10.16
C HIS A 212 3.55 -16.55 10.87
N SER A 213 3.13 -16.29 12.09
CA SER A 213 3.77 -15.31 12.96
C SER A 213 4.82 -16.00 13.83
N LEU A 214 6.09 -15.71 13.57
CA LEU A 214 7.21 -16.30 14.31
C LEU A 214 7.96 -15.19 15.05
N GLY A 215 8.43 -15.49 16.26
CA GLY A 215 9.32 -14.61 16.99
C GLY A 215 10.47 -15.37 17.63
N ILE A 216 11.66 -14.78 17.60
CA ILE A 216 12.87 -15.35 18.21
C ILE A 216 13.43 -14.40 19.25
N GLN A 217 13.70 -14.91 20.44
CA GLN A 217 14.37 -14.16 21.49
C GLN A 217 15.86 -14.03 21.16
N LEU A 218 16.36 -12.81 21.05
CA LEU A 218 17.74 -12.54 20.58
C LEU A 218 18.82 -12.89 21.62
N GLN A 219 18.43 -13.16 22.86
CA GLN A 219 19.36 -13.59 23.91
C GLN A 219 19.53 -15.11 23.97
N THR A 220 18.44 -15.88 23.86
CA THR A 220 18.45 -17.35 24.06
C THR A 220 18.34 -18.13 22.76
N GLY A 221 17.77 -17.53 21.70
CA GLY A 221 17.44 -18.20 20.46
C GLY A 221 16.14 -19.00 20.50
N VAL A 222 15.35 -18.91 21.58
CA VAL A 222 14.05 -19.58 21.67
C VAL A 222 13.10 -18.99 20.62
N ILE A 223 12.55 -19.87 19.77
CA ILE A 223 11.56 -19.51 18.74
C ILE A 223 10.17 -19.79 19.29
N ARG A 224 9.27 -18.83 19.11
CA ARG A 224 7.86 -18.89 19.45
C ARG A 224 7.00 -18.78 18.19
N GLU A 225 6.06 -19.71 18.06
CA GLU A 225 5.00 -19.61 17.05
C GLU A 225 3.83 -18.78 17.55
N ARG A 226 3.02 -18.28 16.61
CA ARG A 226 1.88 -17.39 16.90
C ARG A 226 2.30 -16.19 17.76
N PHE A 227 3.45 -15.61 17.42
CA PHE A 227 4.04 -14.51 18.19
C PHE A 227 3.09 -13.31 18.32
N MET A 228 2.40 -12.95 17.23
CA MET A 228 1.41 -11.86 17.25
C MET A 228 0.26 -12.10 18.23
N ASP A 229 -0.19 -13.35 18.43
CA ASP A 229 -1.25 -13.67 19.39
C ASP A 229 -0.78 -13.42 20.83
N TRP A 230 0.52 -13.65 21.10
CA TRP A 230 1.12 -13.39 22.40
C TRP A 230 1.25 -11.90 22.70
N ILE A 231 1.65 -11.09 21.70
CA ILE A 231 1.89 -9.66 21.91
C ILE A 231 0.65 -8.80 21.68
N ALA A 232 -0.38 -9.28 20.99
CA ALA A 232 -1.64 -8.57 20.75
C ALA A 232 -2.31 -7.95 22.00
N PRO A 233 -2.35 -8.62 23.18
CA PRO A 233 -2.92 -8.02 24.38
C PRO A 233 -2.01 -6.96 25.04
N LEU A 234 -0.74 -6.86 24.65
CA LEU A 234 0.21 -5.92 25.23
C LEU A 234 0.09 -4.55 24.56
N THR A 235 0.25 -3.49 25.36
CA THR A 235 0.34 -2.12 24.83
C THR A 235 1.79 -1.77 24.56
N PHE A 236 2.07 -1.24 23.37
CA PHE A 236 3.41 -0.89 22.93
C PHE A 236 3.57 0.60 22.68
N THR A 237 4.79 1.10 22.88
CA THR A 237 5.21 2.45 22.54
C THR A 237 6.47 2.42 21.67
N PRO A 238 6.63 3.35 20.72
CA PRO A 238 7.86 3.47 19.92
C PRO A 238 9.04 4.07 20.71
N GLN A 239 8.78 4.68 21.87
CA GLN A 239 9.80 5.29 22.72
C GLN A 239 10.13 4.37 23.89
N LEU A 240 11.41 4.34 24.29
CA LEU A 240 11.85 3.56 25.45
C LEU A 240 11.18 4.09 26.73
N PRO A 241 10.40 3.26 27.46
CA PRO A 241 9.79 3.68 28.72
C PRO A 241 10.83 4.02 29.79
N ALA A 242 10.45 4.88 30.74
CA ALA A 242 11.29 5.17 31.90
C ALA A 242 11.49 3.91 32.77
N HIS A 243 12.63 3.84 33.48
CA HIS A 243 12.99 2.75 34.39
C HIS A 243 13.11 1.36 33.75
N VAL A 244 13.38 1.31 32.44
CA VAL A 244 13.61 0.07 31.69
C VAL A 244 15.01 0.07 31.08
N TYR A 245 15.65 -1.09 31.05
CA TYR A 245 16.87 -1.32 30.28
C TYR A 245 16.73 -2.54 29.39
N ILE A 246 17.43 -2.51 28.24
CA ILE A 246 17.40 -3.60 27.25
C ILE A 246 18.56 -4.55 27.57
N THR A 247 18.25 -5.82 27.70
CA THR A 247 19.25 -6.88 27.85
C THR A 247 20.05 -7.03 26.53
N PRO A 248 21.39 -7.09 26.56
CA PRO A 248 22.17 -7.17 25.33
C PRO A 248 21.90 -8.46 24.54
N ASP A 249 21.76 -8.31 23.22
CA ASP A 249 21.55 -9.41 22.28
C ASP A 249 22.79 -10.30 22.20
N ARG A 250 22.59 -11.63 22.24
CA ARG A 250 23.64 -12.61 21.95
C ARG A 250 23.63 -13.04 20.48
N ILE A 251 22.48 -12.94 19.83
CA ILE A 251 22.24 -13.38 18.46
C ILE A 251 21.99 -12.12 17.61
N ALA A 252 22.85 -11.90 16.62
CA ALA A 252 22.67 -10.82 15.66
C ALA A 252 21.45 -11.07 14.75
N LEU A 253 20.81 -9.99 14.30
CA LEU A 253 19.60 -10.06 13.46
C LEU A 253 19.74 -10.94 12.21
N PRO A 254 20.82 -10.87 11.41
CA PRO A 254 20.94 -11.74 10.23
C PRO A 254 20.95 -13.23 10.60
N ARG A 255 21.55 -13.58 11.74
CA ARG A 255 21.58 -14.97 12.23
C ARG A 255 20.23 -15.40 12.78
N ALA A 256 19.52 -14.50 13.45
CA ALA A 256 18.16 -14.76 13.93
C ALA A 256 17.18 -15.04 12.77
N VAL A 257 17.32 -14.32 11.64
CA VAL A 257 16.53 -14.59 10.43
C VAL A 257 16.78 -15.99 9.90
N LEU A 258 18.04 -16.43 9.81
CA LEU A 258 18.37 -17.80 9.37
C LEU A 258 17.71 -18.86 10.27
N TYR A 259 17.70 -18.65 11.59
CA TYR A 259 17.02 -19.57 12.51
C TYR A 259 15.51 -19.61 12.30
N LEU A 260 14.87 -18.48 12.00
CA LEU A 260 13.45 -18.44 11.66
C LEU A 260 13.15 -19.14 10.34
N GLU A 261 14.01 -18.97 9.33
CA GLU A 261 13.90 -19.64 8.03
C GLU A 261 14.05 -21.16 8.16
N GLU A 262 15.06 -21.63 8.89
CA GLU A 262 15.29 -23.05 9.15
C GLU A 262 14.13 -23.69 9.94
N HIS A 263 13.60 -22.98 10.94
CA HIS A 263 12.42 -23.42 11.68
C HIS A 263 11.19 -23.54 10.78
N LEU A 264 10.97 -22.55 9.91
CA LEU A 264 9.86 -22.56 8.97
C LEU A 264 10.00 -23.66 7.93
N GLU A 265 11.20 -23.87 7.37
CA GLU A 265 11.48 -24.95 6.43
C GLU A 265 11.25 -26.33 7.09
N SER A 266 11.76 -26.53 8.30
CA SER A 266 11.55 -27.75 9.09
C SER A 266 10.06 -28.02 9.35
N LYS A 267 9.28 -26.97 9.60
CA LYS A 267 7.83 -27.07 9.77
C LYS A 267 7.13 -27.47 8.47
N LEU A 268 7.48 -26.83 7.36
CA LEU A 268 6.89 -27.11 6.04
C LEU A 268 7.29 -28.48 5.50
N ALA A 269 8.48 -28.98 5.84
CA ALA A 269 8.91 -30.33 5.49
C ALA A 269 7.97 -31.40 6.09
N ARG A 270 7.38 -31.15 7.26
CA ARG A 270 6.44 -32.05 7.95
C ARG A 270 5.00 -31.96 7.44
N TYR A 271 4.69 -31.02 6.53
CA TYR A 271 3.35 -30.93 5.97
C TYR A 271 3.01 -32.16 5.14
N ASP A 272 1.70 -32.39 4.94
CA ASP A 272 1.25 -33.38 3.99
C ASP A 272 1.51 -32.89 2.55
N HIS A 273 2.37 -33.61 1.83
CA HIS A 273 2.76 -33.29 0.45
C HIS A 273 1.97 -34.09 -0.60
N ARG A 274 0.84 -34.72 -0.23
CA ARG A 274 -0.04 -35.42 -1.19
C ARG A 274 -0.54 -34.49 -2.30
N TRP A 275 -0.89 -33.25 -1.96
CA TRP A 275 -1.32 -32.25 -2.94
C TRP A 275 -0.28 -32.03 -4.06
N ALA A 276 1.02 -32.02 -3.70
CA ALA A 276 2.09 -31.82 -4.67
C ALA A 276 2.27 -33.04 -5.57
N LYS A 277 2.14 -34.26 -5.02
CA LYS A 277 2.18 -35.51 -5.78
C LYS A 277 1.01 -35.60 -6.76
N GLU A 278 -0.20 -35.28 -6.32
CA GLU A 278 -1.38 -35.26 -7.18
C GLU A 278 -1.26 -34.22 -8.30
N ALA A 279 -0.76 -33.01 -7.97
CA ALA A 279 -0.52 -31.97 -8.97
C ALA A 279 0.53 -32.40 -10.01
N GLN A 280 1.57 -33.14 -9.61
CA GLN A 280 2.56 -33.72 -10.54
C GLN A 280 1.94 -34.77 -11.47
N LEU A 281 1.03 -35.63 -10.98
CA LEU A 281 0.32 -36.59 -11.81
C LEU A 281 -0.56 -35.88 -12.85
N ARG A 282 -1.36 -34.89 -12.41
CA ARG A 282 -2.18 -34.06 -13.32
C ARG A 282 -1.33 -33.34 -14.35
N LEU A 283 -0.18 -32.78 -13.94
CA LEU A 283 0.77 -32.15 -14.85
C LEU A 283 1.26 -33.13 -15.93
N ALA A 284 1.61 -34.35 -15.54
CA ALA A 284 2.09 -35.37 -16.48
C ALA A 284 1.00 -35.78 -17.48
N ASP A 285 -0.24 -35.98 -17.01
CA ASP A 285 -1.39 -36.31 -17.84
C ASP A 285 -1.71 -35.20 -18.86
N GLU A 286 -1.71 -33.94 -18.42
CA GLU A 286 -1.96 -32.80 -19.30
C GLU A 286 -0.80 -32.57 -20.29
N GLN A 287 0.45 -32.75 -19.88
CA GLN A 287 1.61 -32.71 -20.78
C GLN A 287 1.54 -33.81 -21.83
N ALA A 288 1.12 -35.03 -21.47
CA ALA A 288 0.91 -36.11 -22.42
C ALA A 288 -0.18 -35.77 -23.44
N ARG A 289 -1.33 -35.29 -22.98
CA ARG A 289 -2.44 -34.88 -23.86
C ARG A 289 -2.03 -33.81 -24.87
N ILE A 290 -1.32 -32.77 -24.41
CA ILE A 290 -0.84 -31.70 -25.29
C ILE A 290 0.18 -32.25 -26.29
N ARG A 291 1.15 -33.04 -25.83
CA ARG A 291 2.16 -33.65 -26.70
C ARG A 291 1.51 -34.47 -27.82
N ASP A 292 0.55 -35.33 -27.50
CA ASP A 292 -0.12 -36.19 -28.49
C ASP A 292 -0.87 -35.35 -29.54
N TYR A 293 -1.57 -34.29 -29.11
CA TYR A 293 -2.26 -33.36 -30.00
C TYR A 293 -1.30 -32.62 -30.94
N TYR A 294 -0.24 -32.02 -30.40
CA TYR A 294 0.71 -31.24 -31.20
C TYR A 294 1.61 -32.13 -32.06
N GLU A 295 1.96 -33.34 -31.63
CA GLU A 295 2.67 -34.32 -32.47
C GLU A 295 1.85 -34.72 -33.69
N ALA A 296 0.55 -34.97 -33.52
CA ALA A 296 -0.33 -35.26 -34.64
C ALA A 296 -0.36 -34.08 -35.64
N LEU A 297 -0.44 -32.86 -35.12
CA LEU A 297 -0.48 -31.63 -35.92
C LEU A 297 0.85 -31.40 -36.68
N LEU A 298 1.99 -31.62 -36.03
CA LEU A 298 3.33 -31.48 -36.61
C LEU A 298 3.65 -32.52 -37.68
N LYS A 299 3.05 -33.72 -37.61
CA LYS A 299 3.19 -34.76 -38.64
C LYS A 299 2.48 -34.36 -39.94
N THR A 300 1.35 -33.66 -39.84
CA THR A 300 0.54 -33.20 -40.99
C THR A 300 0.87 -31.79 -41.47
N ALA A 301 1.74 -31.07 -40.77
CA ALA A 301 2.03 -29.66 -41.06
C ALA A 301 3.01 -29.47 -42.23
N GLU A 302 2.68 -28.52 -43.11
CA GLU A 302 3.57 -27.98 -44.14
C GLU A 302 4.81 -27.32 -43.50
N PRO A 303 5.99 -27.35 -44.16
CA PRO A 303 7.26 -26.89 -43.59
C PRO A 303 7.23 -25.44 -43.11
N ASP A 304 6.50 -24.57 -43.80
CA ASP A 304 6.37 -23.15 -43.45
C ASP A 304 5.54 -22.92 -42.17
N GLN A 305 4.63 -23.83 -41.81
CA GLN A 305 3.74 -23.71 -40.64
C GLN A 305 4.31 -24.36 -39.37
N ARG A 306 5.26 -25.30 -39.52
CA ARG A 306 5.91 -25.99 -38.40
C ARG A 306 6.47 -25.06 -37.31
N PRO A 307 7.22 -23.99 -37.61
CA PRO A 307 7.78 -23.14 -36.55
C PRO A 307 6.71 -22.46 -35.70
N ASP A 308 5.59 -22.05 -36.31
CA ASP A 308 4.47 -21.43 -35.58
C ASP A 308 3.79 -22.43 -34.65
N ILE A 309 3.59 -23.67 -35.11
CA ILE A 309 3.00 -24.75 -34.31
C ILE A 309 3.92 -25.12 -33.14
N GLU A 310 5.23 -25.21 -33.36
CA GLU A 310 6.22 -25.46 -32.31
C GLU A 310 6.23 -24.33 -31.27
N ALA A 311 6.15 -23.08 -31.70
CA ALA A 311 6.05 -21.93 -30.80
C ALA A 311 4.77 -21.97 -29.94
N GLN A 312 3.64 -22.32 -30.55
CA GLN A 312 2.37 -22.50 -29.83
C GLN A 312 2.46 -23.65 -28.81
N TYR A 313 3.01 -24.79 -29.22
CA TYR A 313 3.23 -25.94 -28.34
C TYR A 313 4.10 -25.55 -27.14
N ALA A 314 5.24 -24.89 -27.38
CA ALA A 314 6.13 -24.41 -26.33
C ALA A 314 5.47 -23.38 -25.41
N GLY A 315 4.60 -22.52 -25.95
CA GLY A 315 3.78 -21.59 -25.15
C GLY A 315 2.83 -22.33 -24.21
N ARG A 316 2.05 -23.28 -24.74
CA ARG A 316 1.09 -24.07 -23.97
C ARG A 316 1.77 -24.98 -22.95
N ALA A 317 2.89 -25.62 -23.30
CA ALA A 317 3.65 -26.44 -22.37
C ALA A 317 4.15 -25.62 -21.16
N ARG A 318 4.63 -24.38 -21.39
CA ARG A 318 5.03 -23.46 -20.33
C ARG A 318 3.85 -23.00 -19.46
N GLU A 319 2.70 -22.74 -20.06
CA GLU A 319 1.47 -22.36 -19.35
C GLU A 319 1.01 -23.49 -18.41
N ILE A 320 0.94 -24.72 -18.92
CA ILE A 320 0.58 -25.93 -18.16
C ILE A 320 1.58 -26.19 -17.04
N GLU A 321 2.88 -26.09 -17.32
CA GLU A 321 3.89 -26.21 -16.27
C GLU A 321 3.69 -25.12 -15.20
N TRP A 322 3.48 -23.85 -15.59
CA TRP A 322 3.28 -22.77 -14.64
C TRP A 322 2.04 -22.96 -13.75
N GLN A 323 0.98 -23.55 -14.30
CA GLN A 323 -0.27 -23.81 -13.60
C GLN A 323 -0.16 -24.99 -12.65
N TYR A 324 0.30 -26.16 -13.11
CA TYR A 324 0.24 -27.38 -12.31
C TYR A 324 1.51 -27.67 -11.50
N ARG A 325 2.66 -27.06 -11.83
CA ARG A 325 3.91 -27.32 -11.10
C ARG A 325 3.76 -26.92 -9.63
N PRO A 326 3.80 -27.88 -8.69
CA PRO A 326 3.65 -27.58 -7.29
C PRO A 326 4.84 -26.76 -6.79
N ARG A 327 4.55 -25.70 -6.05
CA ARG A 327 5.55 -24.81 -5.48
C ARG A 327 5.06 -24.24 -4.16
N ILE A 328 5.98 -24.10 -3.23
CA ILE A 328 5.75 -23.36 -1.98
C ILE A 328 6.45 -22.03 -2.13
N ARG A 329 5.71 -20.92 -1.98
CA ARG A 329 6.26 -19.57 -1.96
C ARG A 329 6.20 -19.03 -0.54
N ILE A 330 7.32 -18.52 -0.06
CA ILE A 330 7.44 -17.90 1.24
C ILE A 330 7.80 -16.43 1.02
N SER A 331 7.08 -15.52 1.66
CA SER A 331 7.43 -14.10 1.67
C SER A 331 7.26 -13.51 3.06
N ALA A 332 8.20 -12.65 3.48
CA ALA A 332 8.04 -11.87 4.70
C ALA A 332 7.09 -10.70 4.42
N ILE A 333 6.02 -10.60 5.21
CA ILE A 333 5.02 -9.52 5.11
C ILE A 333 5.56 -8.27 5.80
N ASN A 334 5.99 -8.43 7.05
CA ASN A 334 6.61 -7.41 7.88
C ASN A 334 7.47 -8.08 8.96
N CYS A 335 8.33 -7.29 9.57
CA CYS A 335 9.11 -7.68 10.74
C CYS A 335 9.07 -6.59 11.81
N GLY A 336 9.46 -6.93 13.02
CA GLY A 336 9.57 -5.96 14.10
C GLY A 336 10.48 -6.43 15.22
N LEU A 337 11.10 -5.47 15.89
CA LEU A 337 11.86 -5.70 17.10
C LEU A 337 11.02 -5.27 18.30
N PHE A 338 10.58 -6.25 19.08
CA PHE A 338 9.72 -6.07 20.24
C PHE A 338 10.54 -6.26 21.51
N HIS A 339 10.53 -5.26 22.38
CA HIS A 339 11.18 -5.31 23.69
C HIS A 339 10.11 -5.51 24.74
N VAL A 340 10.11 -6.67 25.39
CA VAL A 340 9.08 -7.10 26.34
C VAL A 340 9.73 -7.38 27.69
N SER A 341 9.03 -7.12 28.79
CA SER A 341 9.57 -7.35 30.14
C SER A 341 9.97 -8.80 30.37
N SER A 342 11.22 -9.04 30.77
CA SER A 342 11.75 -10.39 31.04
C SER A 342 11.05 -11.06 32.24
N ALA A 343 10.35 -10.29 33.08
CA ALA A 343 9.62 -10.77 34.25
C ALA A 343 8.30 -11.49 33.89
N LYS A 344 7.79 -11.31 32.67
CA LYS A 344 6.62 -12.02 32.15
C LYS A 344 7.09 -13.04 31.11
N PRO A 345 7.56 -14.22 31.53
CA PRO A 345 7.93 -15.23 30.56
C PRO A 345 6.71 -15.56 29.69
N PRO A 346 6.92 -15.84 28.40
CA PRO A 346 5.85 -16.30 27.52
C PRO A 346 5.14 -17.51 28.15
N ALA A 347 3.81 -17.44 28.33
CA ALA A 347 3.04 -18.64 28.66
C ALA A 347 3.15 -19.61 27.48
N TYR A 348 3.68 -20.81 27.72
CA TYR A 348 3.99 -21.83 26.72
C TYR A 348 2.76 -22.66 26.33
#